data_AF-A0A7Y2YUY7-F1
#
_entry.id   AF-A0A7Y2YUY7-F1
#
_cell.length_a   1.000
_cell.length_b   1.000
_cell.length_c   1.000
_cell.angle_alpha   90.00
_cell.angle_beta   90.00
_cell.angle_gamma   90.00
#
_symmetry.space_group_name_H-M   'P 1'
#
loop_
_entity.id
_entity.type
_entity.pdbx_description
1 polymer ?
#
loop_
_entity_poly.entity_id
_entity_poly.type
_entity_poly.pdbx_seq_one_letter_code
_entity_poly.pdbx_strand_id
1 'polypeptide(L)'
;MSPTRTGAVDDLPGVDTPLQLSAGLEFVDLPCIDGTFVAIKEALRHPALEDPLAFLGGHELAPLLRELRPGLTPPQLARSWSARVPPDAGLAMAAWLVRNGILVPHTGGGQAESPSAVR
;
A
#
# COMPACT_ATOMS: atom_id res chain seq x y z
N MET A 1 12.53 -22.17 -12.85
CA MET A 1 12.05 -21.12 -13.79
C MET A 1 11.77 -19.89 -12.96
N SER A 2 12.66 -18.90 -13.01
CA SER A 2 12.48 -17.62 -12.30
C SER A 2 11.74 -16.66 -13.21
N PRO A 3 10.60 -16.08 -12.80
CA PRO A 3 10.07 -14.95 -13.53
C PRO A 3 10.88 -13.71 -13.16
N THR A 4 11.81 -13.31 -14.02
CA THR A 4 12.25 -11.91 -14.09
C THR A 4 11.07 -11.13 -14.66
N ARG A 5 10.29 -10.43 -13.83
CA ARG A 5 9.22 -9.55 -14.32
C ARG A 5 9.46 -8.12 -13.83
N THR A 6 10.04 -7.35 -14.75
CA THR A 6 10.07 -5.88 -14.79
C THR A 6 8.67 -5.23 -14.70
N GLY A 7 7.59 -5.99 -14.89
CA GLY A 7 6.21 -5.52 -14.80
C GLY A 7 5.61 -5.45 -13.40
N ALA A 8 6.40 -5.19 -12.36
CA ALA A 8 5.85 -4.98 -11.02
C ALA A 8 5.04 -3.68 -10.95
N VAL A 9 5.43 -2.64 -11.69
CA VAL A 9 4.84 -1.30 -11.64
C VAL A 9 3.68 -1.08 -12.61
N ASP A 10 3.48 -1.97 -13.59
CA ASP A 10 2.45 -1.85 -14.64
C ASP A 10 1.03 -1.97 -14.08
N ASP A 11 0.87 -2.57 -12.91
CA ASP A 11 -0.43 -2.78 -12.28
C ASP A 11 -0.86 -1.60 -11.39
N LEU A 12 -0.08 -0.52 -11.34
CA LEU A 12 -0.52 0.72 -10.71
C LEU A 12 -1.63 1.36 -11.56
N PRO A 13 -2.64 1.96 -10.93
CA PRO A 13 -3.53 2.85 -11.66
C PRO A 13 -2.71 4.05 -12.16
N GLY A 14 -3.29 4.88 -13.02
CA GLY A 14 -2.60 6.05 -13.57
C GLY A 14 -1.87 6.83 -12.47
N VAL A 15 -0.68 7.36 -12.75
CA VAL A 15 0.25 7.92 -11.74
C VAL A 15 -0.33 9.03 -10.87
N ASP A 16 -1.42 9.66 -11.32
CA ASP A 16 -2.16 10.71 -10.61
C ASP A 16 -3.43 10.19 -9.90
N THR A 17 -3.69 8.89 -9.95
CA THR A 17 -4.86 8.27 -9.35
C THR A 17 -4.67 8.21 -7.84
N PRO A 18 -5.49 8.92 -7.04
CA PRO A 18 -5.36 8.87 -5.60
C PRO A 18 -5.76 7.48 -5.08
N LEU A 19 -5.07 6.99 -4.05
CA LEU A 19 -5.28 5.67 -3.46
C LEU A 19 -5.83 5.76 -2.03
N GLN A 20 -6.49 4.70 -1.59
CA GLN A 20 -6.92 4.48 -0.22
C GLN A 20 -6.81 3.01 0.16
N LEU A 21 -6.80 2.71 1.47
CA LEU A 21 -6.92 1.34 1.96
C LEU A 21 -8.32 0.79 1.65
N SER A 22 -8.40 -0.49 1.31
CA SER A 22 -9.68 -1.17 1.16
C SER A 22 -10.41 -1.29 2.50
N ALA A 23 -11.74 -1.24 2.46
CA ALA A 23 -12.57 -1.37 3.67
C ALA A 23 -12.51 -2.77 4.31
N GLY A 24 -12.06 -3.78 3.55
CA GLY A 24 -11.91 -5.16 4.04
C GLY A 24 -10.55 -5.43 4.69
N LEU A 25 -9.70 -4.42 4.84
CA LEU A 25 -8.38 -4.57 5.46
C LEU A 25 -8.51 -4.53 6.99
N GLU A 26 -7.99 -5.56 7.63
CA GLU A 26 -7.86 -5.66 9.08
C GLU A 26 -6.39 -5.76 9.48
N PHE A 27 -6.05 -5.20 10.64
CA PHE A 27 -4.75 -5.37 11.27
C PHE A 27 -4.89 -6.40 12.40
N VAL A 28 -4.07 -7.45 12.37
CA VAL A 28 -4.14 -8.57 13.33
C VAL A 28 -2.75 -8.90 13.87
N ASP A 29 -2.68 -9.38 15.10
CA ASP A 29 -1.42 -9.86 15.68
C ASP A 29 -1.01 -11.21 15.08
N LEU A 30 0.24 -11.30 14.61
CA LEU A 30 0.82 -12.51 14.04
C LEU A 30 2.19 -12.80 14.67
N PRO A 31 2.43 -14.01 15.20
CA PRO A 31 3.76 -14.43 15.58
C PRO A 31 4.68 -14.50 14.35
N CYS A 32 5.79 -13.76 14.37
CA CYS A 32 6.77 -13.71 13.29
C CYS A 32 8.16 -14.00 13.83
N ILE A 33 9.00 -14.62 13.00
CA ILE A 33 10.42 -14.79 13.31
C ILE A 33 11.12 -13.46 12.98
N ASP A 34 11.64 -12.79 14.00
CA ASP A 34 12.44 -11.58 13.90
C ASP A 34 13.88 -11.91 14.34
N GLY A 35 14.74 -12.16 13.36
CA GLY A 35 16.08 -12.69 13.59
C GLY A 35 16.05 -14.06 14.27
N THR A 36 16.44 -14.10 15.53
CA THR A 36 16.50 -15.33 16.35
C THR A 36 15.32 -15.49 17.31
N PHE A 37 14.39 -14.53 17.36
CA PHE A 37 13.28 -14.52 18.31
C PHE A 37 11.94 -14.61 17.60
N VAL A 38 10.93 -15.16 18.29
CA VAL A 38 9.53 -15.00 17.89
C VAL A 38 9.01 -13.72 18.53
N ALA A 39 8.56 -12.79 17.69
CA ALA A 39 7.94 -11.53 18.12
C ALA A 39 6.51 -11.47 17.58
N ILE A 40 5.62 -10.84 18.34
CA ILE A 40 4.30 -10.48 17.82
C ILE A 40 4.46 -9.24 16.95
N LYS A 41 4.08 -9.36 15.68
CA LYS A 41 4.05 -8.27 14.72
C LYS A 41 2.62 -8.08 14.23
N GLU A 42 2.32 -6.88 13.80
CA GLU A 42 1.02 -6.60 13.20
C GLU A 42 1.03 -6.98 11.72
N ALA A 43 0.08 -7.81 11.33
CA ALA A 43 -0.12 -8.32 10.00
C ALA A 43 -1.40 -7.78 9.36
N LEU A 44 -1.41 -7.75 8.04
CA LEU A 44 -2.59 -7.45 7.25
C LEU A 44 -3.40 -8.71 7.04
N ARG A 45 -4.69 -8.65 7.37
CA ARG A 45 -5.69 -9.64 6.96
C ARG A 45 -6.63 -9.00 5.96
N HIS A 46 -6.85 -9.66 4.84
CA HIS A 46 -7.70 -9.15 3.77
C HIS A 46 -8.30 -10.32 2.98
N PRO A 47 -9.54 -10.24 2.47
CA PRO A 47 -10.17 -11.32 1.71
C PRO A 47 -9.42 -11.80 0.46
N ALA A 48 -8.54 -10.95 -0.10
CA ALA A 48 -7.71 -11.28 -1.26
C ALA A 48 -6.37 -11.95 -0.90
N LEU A 49 -6.06 -12.10 0.39
CA LEU A 49 -4.87 -12.79 0.87
C LEU A 49 -5.28 -14.16 1.40
N GLU A 50 -4.50 -15.20 1.07
CA GLU A 50 -4.71 -16.54 1.59
C GLU A 50 -4.47 -16.60 3.11
N ASP A 51 -3.45 -15.88 3.58
CA ASP A 51 -3.05 -15.81 4.99
C ASP A 51 -2.70 -14.37 5.41
N PRO A 52 -2.71 -14.05 6.73
CA PRO A 52 -2.24 -12.76 7.22
C PRO A 52 -0.79 -12.47 6.81
N LEU A 53 -0.53 -11.24 6.36
CA LEU A 53 0.77 -10.82 5.84
C LEU A 53 1.37 -9.66 6.63
N ALA A 54 2.43 -9.94 7.39
CA ALA A 54 3.17 -8.90 8.13
C ALA A 54 4.24 -8.19 7.28
N PHE A 55 4.88 -8.91 6.36
CA PHE A 55 6.04 -8.41 5.62
C PHE A 55 5.83 -8.51 4.11
N LEU A 56 6.30 -7.51 3.37
CA LEU A 56 6.39 -7.54 1.91
C LEU A 56 7.75 -6.99 1.49
N GLY A 57 8.50 -7.77 0.70
CA GLY A 57 9.85 -7.38 0.28
C GLY A 57 10.83 -7.17 1.44
N GLY A 58 10.62 -7.84 2.58
CA GLY A 58 11.44 -7.68 3.78
C GLY A 58 11.07 -6.49 4.67
N HIS A 59 10.03 -5.73 4.34
CA HIS A 59 9.57 -4.58 5.13
C HIS A 59 8.23 -4.85 5.82
N GLU A 60 8.09 -4.40 7.07
CA GLU A 60 6.82 -4.47 7.81
C GLU A 60 5.76 -3.59 7.14
N LEU A 61 4.59 -4.18 6.85
CA LEU A 61 3.51 -3.46 6.17
C LEU A 61 2.73 -2.54 7.11
N ALA A 62 2.46 -2.98 8.34
CA ALA A 62 1.61 -2.24 9.26
C ALA A 62 2.09 -0.81 9.56
N PRO A 63 3.37 -0.57 9.88
CA PRO A 63 3.88 0.80 10.08
C PRO A 63 3.73 1.68 8.84
N LEU A 64 3.91 1.11 7.65
CA LEU A 64 3.83 1.85 6.38
C LEU A 64 2.40 2.22 6.02
N LEU A 65 1.43 1.34 6.31
CA LEU A 65 0.02 1.55 5.97
C LEU A 65 -0.74 2.36 7.02
N ARG A 66 -0.33 2.33 8.30
CA ARG A 66 -0.92 3.20 9.33
C ARG A 66 -0.64 4.69 9.11
N GLU A 67 0.51 5.00 8.53
CA GLU A 67 0.89 6.38 8.18
C GLU A 67 0.20 6.86 6.88
N LEU A 68 -0.54 5.97 6.19
CA LEU A 68 -1.19 6.28 4.92
C LEU A 68 -2.35 7.25 5.13
N ARG A 69 -2.28 8.39 4.46
CA ARG A 69 -3.42 9.31 4.31
C ARG A 69 -4.19 8.98 3.04
N PRO A 70 -5.53 8.90 3.07
CA PRO A 70 -6.33 8.75 1.86
C PRO A 70 -6.00 9.85 0.85
N GLY A 71 -6.00 9.49 -0.44
CA GLY A 71 -5.79 10.45 -1.52
C GLY A 71 -4.34 10.65 -1.95
N LEU A 72 -3.39 9.86 -1.44
CA LEU A 72 -2.02 9.85 -1.96
C LEU A 72 -1.97 9.11 -3.31
N THR A 73 -1.25 9.68 -4.27
CA THR A 73 -0.98 8.99 -5.55
C THR A 73 0.14 7.95 -5.39
N PRO A 74 0.30 6.98 -6.30
CA PRO A 74 1.38 5.99 -6.21
C PRO A 74 2.79 6.55 -5.95
N PRO A 75 3.29 7.57 -6.67
CA PRO A 75 4.61 8.13 -6.40
C PRO A 75 4.68 8.86 -5.05
N GLN A 76 3.60 9.53 -4.62
CA GLN A 76 3.54 10.18 -3.32
C GLN A 76 3.57 9.16 -2.17
N LEU A 77 2.86 8.04 -2.35
CA LEU A 77 2.84 6.94 -1.42
C LEU A 77 4.23 6.31 -1.27
N ALA A 78 4.87 5.94 -2.38
CA ALA A 78 6.23 5.41 -2.37
C ALA A 78 7.22 6.38 -1.70
N ARG A 79 7.08 7.69 -1.97
CA ARG A 79 7.89 8.73 -1.32
C ARG A 79 7.65 8.82 0.19
N SER A 80 6.42 8.61 0.65
CA SER A 80 6.09 8.63 2.08
C SER A 80 6.82 7.53 2.87
N TRP A 81 7.15 6.42 2.21
CA TRP A 81 7.89 5.31 2.80
C TRP A 81 9.40 5.44 2.74
N SER A 82 9.92 6.49 2.09
CA SER A 82 11.35 6.62 1.74
C SER A 82 12.31 6.63 2.94
N ALA A 83 11.82 6.94 4.15
CA ALA A 83 12.61 6.83 5.38
C ALA A 83 12.95 5.39 5.77
N ARG A 84 12.21 4.40 5.27
CA ARG A 84 12.28 2.98 5.66
C ARG A 84 12.43 2.03 4.47
N VAL A 85 11.98 2.44 3.29
CA VAL A 85 11.91 1.62 2.08
C VAL A 85 12.59 2.37 0.93
N PRO A 86 13.52 1.74 0.19
CA PRO A 86 14.08 2.33 -1.03
C PRO A 86 12.99 2.67 -2.06
N PRO A 87 13.14 3.74 -2.85
CA PRO A 87 12.09 4.22 -3.77
C PRO A 87 11.53 3.13 -4.72
N ASP A 88 12.42 2.37 -5.37
CA ASP A 88 12.02 1.32 -6.32
C ASP A 88 11.24 0.20 -5.62
N ALA A 89 11.66 -0.18 -4.41
CA ALA A 89 10.95 -1.14 -3.59
C ALA A 89 9.58 -0.60 -3.14
N GLY A 90 9.51 0.70 -2.79
CA GLY A 90 8.26 1.36 -2.41
C GLY A 90 7.24 1.34 -3.55
N LEU A 91 7.66 1.62 -4.79
CA LEU A 91 6.75 1.59 -5.94
C LEU A 91 6.29 0.16 -6.26
N ALA A 92 7.20 -0.82 -6.19
CA ALA A 92 6.86 -2.23 -6.38
C ALA A 92 5.89 -2.74 -5.30
N MET A 93 6.08 -2.32 -4.05
CA MET A 93 5.16 -2.63 -2.95
C MET A 93 3.79 -2.00 -3.17
N ALA A 94 3.72 -0.72 -3.56
CA ALA A 94 2.46 -0.05 -3.86
C ALA A 94 1.69 -0.78 -4.98
N ALA A 95 2.40 -1.17 -6.04
CA ALA A 95 1.80 -1.91 -7.15
C ALA A 95 1.29 -3.28 -6.71
N TRP A 96 2.07 -4.02 -5.91
CA TRP A 96 1.61 -5.29 -5.35
C TRP A 96 0.36 -5.13 -4.49
N LEU A 97 0.29 -4.08 -3.66
CA LEU A 97 -0.87 -3.80 -2.82
C LEU A 97 -2.12 -3.45 -3.65
N VAL A 98 -1.96 -2.73 -4.76
CA VAL A 98 -3.06 -2.47 -5.71
C VAL A 98 -3.57 -3.76 -6.36
N ARG A 99 -2.65 -4.58 -6.87
CA ARG A 99 -2.99 -5.86 -7.53
C ARG A 99 -3.80 -6.80 -6.64
N ASN A 100 -3.51 -6.79 -5.34
CA ASN A 100 -4.20 -7.62 -4.35
C ASN A 100 -5.41 -6.91 -3.72
N GLY A 101 -5.81 -5.74 -4.24
CA GLY A 101 -6.99 -4.99 -3.78
C GLY A 101 -6.87 -4.46 -2.36
N ILE A 102 -5.66 -4.39 -1.79
CA ILE A 102 -5.40 -3.81 -0.47
C ILE A 102 -5.37 -2.28 -0.56
N LEU A 103 -4.78 -1.77 -1.64
CA LEU A 103 -4.95 -0.40 -2.08
C LEU A 103 -5.93 -0.35 -3.23
N VAL A 104 -6.88 0.57 -3.16
CA VAL A 104 -7.88 0.79 -4.20
C VAL A 104 -7.90 2.25 -4.60
N PRO A 105 -8.37 2.59 -5.82
CA PRO A 105 -8.60 3.98 -6.19
C PRO A 105 -9.49 4.66 -5.14
N HIS A 106 -9.06 5.84 -4.68
CA HIS A 106 -9.88 6.71 -3.87
C HIS A 106 -10.91 7.34 -4.80
N THR A 107 -12.11 6.79 -4.79
CA THR A 107 -13.30 7.48 -5.26
C THR A 107 -13.55 8.63 -4.30
N GLY A 108 -12.89 9.77 -4.56
CA GLY A 108 -13.25 11.01 -3.91
C GLY A 108 -14.74 11.21 -4.10
N GLY A 109 -15.51 11.20 -3.01
CA GLY A 109 -16.83 11.82 -3.03
C GLY A 109 -16.63 13.20 -3.63
N GLY A 110 -17.35 13.48 -4.73
CA GLY A 110 -17.04 14.50 -5.70
C GLY A 110 -16.39 15.75 -5.12
N GLN A 111 -15.30 16.18 -5.77
CA GLN A 111 -14.84 17.54 -5.70
C GLN A 111 -16.06 18.44 -5.90
N ALA A 112 -16.52 19.07 -4.81
CA ALA A 112 -17.45 20.19 -4.91
C ALA A 112 -16.75 21.22 -5.78
N GLU A 113 -17.19 21.34 -7.02
CA GLU A 113 -16.96 22.50 -7.85
C GLU A 113 -17.36 23.71 -7.00
N SER A 114 -16.38 24.42 -6.46
CA SER A 114 -16.60 25.81 -6.08
C SER A 114 -16.47 26.59 -7.38
N PRO A 115 -17.55 27.12 -7.97
CA PRO A 115 -17.43 28.10 -9.02
C PRO A 115 -16.77 29.32 -8.39
N SER A 116 -15.48 29.51 -8.66
CA SER A 116 -14.79 30.73 -8.26
C SER A 116 -15.49 31.88 -8.97
N ALA A 117 -16.16 32.69 -8.15
CA ALA A 117 -16.98 33.80 -8.58
C ALA A 117 -16.16 34.76 -9.45
N VAL A 118 -16.70 35.05 -10.63
CA VAL A 118 -16.42 36.28 -11.38
C VAL A 118 -16.61 37.47 -10.43
N ARG A 119 -15.55 38.27 -10.30
CA ARG A 119 -15.64 39.69 -9.95
C ARG A 119 -14.67 40.47 -10.80
#